data_AF-A0A9D2KUD3-F1
#
_entry.id   AF-A0A9D2KUD3-F1
#
_cell.length_a   1.000
_cell.length_b   1.000
_cell.length_c   1.000
_cell.angle_alpha   90.00
_cell.angle_beta   90.00
_cell.angle_gamma   90.00
#
_symmetry.space_group_name_H-M   'P 1'
#
loop_
_entity.id
_entity.type
_entity.pdbx_description
1 polymer ?
#
loop_
_entity_poly.entity_id
_entity_poly.type
_entity_poly.pdbx_seq_one_letter_code
_entity_poly.pdbx_strand_id
1 'polypeptide(L)'
;MADFMKESRAVHFEGLGWFRYTTVSAGNGVATKEEVSSDQITGLRVQFTPDRTRNMSGGYTRALIADEGITFMEWLGKESDETQVPEDEEEEAGNEGSFG
;
A
#
# COMPACT_ATOMS: atom_id res chain seq x y z
N MET A 1 -0.78 -7.92 -3.30
CA MET A 1 -0.50 -6.52 -2.86
C MET A 1 -1.66 -5.60 -3.20
N ALA A 2 -2.18 -5.65 -4.43
CA ALA A 2 -3.30 -4.83 -4.88
C ALA A 2 -4.52 -4.95 -3.95
N ASP A 3 -4.92 -6.16 -3.54
CA ASP A 3 -6.13 -6.38 -2.74
C ASP A 3 -6.00 -5.82 -1.32
N PHE A 4 -4.88 -6.09 -0.66
CA PHE A 4 -4.56 -5.51 0.65
C PHE A 4 -4.54 -3.97 0.60
N MET A 5 -3.90 -3.41 -0.43
CA MET A 5 -3.84 -1.97 -0.59
C MET A 5 -5.23 -1.40 -0.92
N LYS A 6 -6.06 -2.05 -1.75
CA LYS A 6 -7.44 -1.63 -2.08
C LYS A 6 -8.30 -1.47 -0.82
N GLU A 7 -8.07 -2.28 0.19
CA GLU A 7 -8.69 -2.18 1.52
C GLU A 7 -8.00 -1.17 2.46
N SER A 8 -7.08 -0.35 1.97
CA SER A 8 -6.26 0.59 2.74
C SER A 8 -5.38 -0.07 3.81
N ARG A 9 -5.08 -1.37 3.69
CA ARG A 9 -4.13 -2.06 4.57
C ARG A 9 -2.70 -1.75 4.13
N ALA A 10 -1.83 -1.51 5.09
CA ALA A 10 -0.40 -1.37 4.82
C ALA A 10 0.22 -2.73 4.51
N VAL A 11 1.11 -2.79 3.52
CA VAL A 11 1.83 -4.00 3.12
C VAL A 11 3.31 -3.82 3.43
N HIS A 12 3.89 -4.78 4.17
CA HIS A 12 5.32 -4.84 4.44
C HIS A 12 5.94 -5.99 3.66
N PHE A 13 7.00 -5.68 2.93
CA PHE A 13 7.90 -6.69 2.39
C PHE A 13 9.19 -6.65 3.20
N GLU A 14 9.48 -7.74 3.90
CA GLU A 14 10.67 -7.86 4.72
C GLU A 14 11.93 -7.61 3.88
N GLY A 15 12.79 -6.71 4.35
CA GLY A 15 14.02 -6.34 3.66
C GLY A 15 13.85 -5.29 2.56
N LEU A 16 12.61 -4.99 2.16
CA LEU A 16 12.30 -3.94 1.19
C LEU A 16 11.69 -2.71 1.87
N GLY A 17 10.58 -2.89 2.60
CA GLY A 17 9.90 -1.80 3.30
C GLY A 17 8.38 -1.83 3.18
N TRP A 18 7.77 -0.71 3.58
CA TRP A 18 6.34 -0.55 3.75
C TRP A 18 5.71 0.25 2.61
N PHE A 19 4.57 -0.23 2.13
CA PHE A 19 3.67 0.49 1.24
C PHE A 19 2.38 0.80 1.99
N ARG A 20 1.96 2.06 1.97
CA ARG A 20 0.69 2.50 2.55
C ARG A 20 0.07 3.60 1.73
N TYR A 21 -1.26 3.74 1.80
CA TYR A 21 -1.92 4.92 1.29
C TYR A 21 -1.77 6.11 2.24
N THR A 22 -1.60 7.29 1.67
CA THR A 22 -1.59 8.55 2.42
C THR A 22 -2.45 9.55 1.67
N THR A 23 -3.38 10.15 2.41
CA THR A 23 -4.23 11.22 1.88
C THR A 23 -3.40 12.49 1.71
N VAL A 24 -3.69 13.20 0.62
CA VAL A 24 -3.19 14.55 0.39
C VAL A 24 -4.35 15.48 0.68
N SER A 25 -4.18 16.40 1.61
CA SER A 25 -5.14 17.46 1.88
C SER A 25 -4.63 18.81 1.37
N ALA A 26 -5.56 19.68 0.98
CA ALA A 26 -5.26 21.06 0.61
C ALA A 26 -5.78 22.05 1.66
N GLY A 27 -5.13 23.21 1.72
CA GLY A 27 -5.50 24.30 2.63
C GLY A 27 -4.80 24.22 3.99
N ASN A 28 -5.27 25.05 4.93
CA ASN A 28 -4.66 25.23 6.27
C ASN A 28 -5.45 24.51 7.39
N GLY A 29 -6.26 23.51 7.04
CA GLY A 29 -7.21 22.88 7.96
C GLY A 29 -8.42 23.75 8.28
N VAL A 30 -9.20 23.35 9.28
CA VAL A 30 -10.41 24.02 9.78
C VAL A 30 -10.28 24.31 11.28
N ALA A 31 -11.10 25.23 11.80
CA ALA A 31 -10.95 25.70 13.17
C ALA A 31 -11.43 24.68 14.20
N THR A 32 -12.46 23.91 13.87
CA THR A 32 -13.04 22.89 14.76
C THR A 32 -13.10 21.52 14.08
N LYS A 33 -13.28 20.47 14.89
CA LYS A 33 -13.38 19.09 14.37
C LYS A 33 -14.66 18.90 13.55
N GLU A 34 -15.73 19.60 13.92
CA GLU A 34 -17.04 19.50 13.29
C GLU A 34 -17.06 20.09 11.88
N GLU A 35 -16.12 21.00 11.57
CA GLU A 35 -15.97 21.64 10.26
C GLU A 35 -15.12 20.81 9.28
N VAL A 36 -14.58 19.67 9.71
CA VAL A 36 -13.77 18.80 8.85
C VAL A 36 -14.66 18.17 7.78
N SER A 37 -14.31 18.40 6.51
CA SER A 37 -15.01 17.83 5.35
C SER A 37 -14.06 17.02 4.49
N SER A 38 -14.60 16.00 3.82
CA SER A 38 -13.89 15.23 2.80
C SER A 38 -13.41 16.10 1.63
N ASP A 39 -14.01 17.26 1.39
CA ASP A 39 -13.59 18.22 0.36
C ASP A 39 -12.15 18.71 0.54
N GLN A 40 -11.62 18.62 1.76
CA GLN A 40 -10.25 18.98 2.07
C GLN A 40 -9.24 17.96 1.53
N ILE A 41 -9.67 16.73 1.20
CA ILE A 41 -8.83 15.67 0.63
C ILE A 41 -8.80 15.84 -0.88
N THR A 42 -7.62 16.16 -1.43
CA THR A 42 -7.41 16.41 -2.85
C THR A 42 -6.84 15.23 -3.60
N GLY A 43 -6.39 14.18 -2.90
CA GLY A 43 -5.94 12.97 -3.55
C GLY A 43 -5.45 11.90 -2.58
N LEU A 44 -5.13 10.75 -3.16
CA LEU A 44 -4.53 9.61 -2.48
C LEU A 44 -3.24 9.24 -3.20
N ARG A 45 -2.17 8.98 -2.45
CA ARG A 45 -0.91 8.49 -3.01
C ARG A 45 -0.41 7.28 -2.25
N VAL A 46 0.31 6.40 -2.95
CA VAL A 46 1.09 5.36 -2.31
C VAL A 46 2.36 5.98 -1.75
N GLN A 47 2.61 5.77 -0.46
CA GLN A 47 3.86 6.11 0.21
C GLN A 47 4.67 4.84 0.46
N PHE A 48 5.87 4.80 -0.11
CA PHE A 48 6.88 3.79 0.18
C PHE A 48 7.81 4.27 1.31
N THR A 49 8.13 3.41 2.27
CA THR A 49 9.09 3.66 3.34
C THR A 49 10.06 2.48 3.41
N PRO A 50 11.34 2.65 3.01
CA PRO A 50 12.29 1.55 2.95
C PRO A 50 12.67 1.08 4.35
N ASP A 51 12.92 -0.22 4.49
CA ASP A 51 13.47 -0.78 5.72
C ASP A 51 14.89 -0.23 5.97
N ARG A 52 15.15 0.09 7.24
CA ARG A 52 16.43 0.60 7.71
C ARG A 52 16.75 0.01 9.07
N THR A 53 17.91 -0.65 9.17
CA THR A 53 18.45 -1.14 10.44
C THR A 53 19.80 -0.47 10.71
N ARG A 54 20.05 -0.10 11.97
CA ARG A 54 21.37 0.41 12.39
C ARG A 54 22.30 -0.76 12.64
N ASN A 55 23.49 -0.73 12.08
CA ASN A 55 24.52 -1.73 12.35
C ASN A 55 25.39 -1.30 13.56
N MET A 56 26.12 -2.25 14.15
CA MET A 56 26.99 -1.99 15.31
C MET A 56 28.18 -1.08 15.00
N SER A 57 28.51 -0.89 13.72
CA SER A 57 29.57 0.01 13.26
C SER A 57 29.10 1.46 13.04
N GLY A 58 27.85 1.79 13.39
CA GLY A 58 27.27 3.12 13.27
C GLY A 58 26.71 3.48 11.88
N GLY A 59 26.77 2.55 10.92
CA GLY A 59 26.14 2.65 9.62
C GLY A 59 24.68 2.18 9.60
N TYR A 60 24.03 2.29 8.44
CA TYR A 60 22.65 1.84 8.21
C TYR A 60 22.60 0.85 7.04
N THR A 61 21.87 -0.25 7.21
CA THR A 61 21.41 -1.09 6.10
C THR A 61 20.26 -0.37 5.39
N ARG A 62 20.23 -0.36 4.06
CA ARG A 62 19.17 0.27 3.25
C ARG A 62 18.65 -0.75 2.24
N ALA A 63 17.33 -0.94 2.21
CA ALA A 63 16.61 -1.89 1.37
C ALA A 63 16.86 -1.85 -0.16
N LEU A 64 17.43 -0.77 -0.68
CA LEU A 64 17.66 -0.57 -2.12
C LEU A 64 19.14 -0.42 -2.49
N ILE A 65 20.06 -0.84 -1.61
CA ILE A 65 21.47 -0.96 -1.98
C ILE A 65 21.67 -2.41 -2.43
N ALA A 66 21.49 -2.67 -3.71
CA ALA A 66 21.99 -3.91 -4.31
C ALA A 66 23.48 -3.72 -4.62
N ASP A 67 24.30 -4.74 -4.37
CA ASP A 67 25.74 -4.73 -4.72
C ASP A 67 25.94 -4.55 -6.25
N GLU A 68 24.99 -5.01 -7.06
CA GLU A 68 24.96 -4.85 -8.52
C GLU A 68 24.24 -3.55 -8.99
N GLY A 69 23.74 -2.72 -8.06
CA GLY A 69 23.02 -1.47 -8.37
C GLY A 69 21.52 -1.63 -8.64
N ILE A 70 20.79 -0.51 -8.66
CA ILE A 70 19.35 -0.48 -8.97
C ILE A 70 19.18 -0.30 -10.48
N THR A 71 18.44 -1.20 -11.12
CA THR A 71 18.05 -1.05 -12.53
C THR A 71 16.62 -0.55 -12.62
N PHE A 72 16.40 0.56 -13.33
CA PHE A 72 15.05 1.02 -13.65
C PHE A 72 14.52 0.20 -14.83
N MET A 73 13.37 -0.44 -14.63
CA MET A 73 12.58 -1.01 -15.71
C MET A 73 11.31 -0.19 -15.88
N GLU A 74 11.11 0.33 -17.09
CA GLU A 74 9.84 0.93 -17.47
C GLU A 74 8.85 -0.19 -17.77
N TRP A 75 7.67 -0.13 -17.13
CA TRP A 75 6.58 -1.02 -17.46
C TRP A 75 5.94 -0.57 -18.78
N LEU A 76 5.93 -1.45 -19.79
CA LEU A 76 5.61 -1.12 -21.18
C LEU A 76 4.15 -1.34 -21.59
N GLY A 77 3.18 -1.38 -20.69
CA GLY A 77 1.77 -1.53 -21.11
C GLY A 77 1.25 -2.95 -21.23
N LYS A 78 2.12 -3.97 -21.16
CA LYS A 78 1.73 -5.34 -21.49
C LYS A 78 1.17 -6.05 -20.27
N GLU A 79 -0.07 -6.50 -20.39
CA GLU A 79 -0.67 -7.44 -19.44
C GLU A 79 0.21 -8.69 -19.36
N SER A 80 0.54 -9.08 -18.13
CA SER A 80 1.20 -10.34 -17.82
C SER A 80 0.29 -11.15 -16.91
N ASP A 81 0.38 -12.47 -16.98
CA ASP A 81 -0.36 -13.35 -16.08
C ASP A 81 -0.03 -13.05 -14.60
N GLU A 82 1.16 -12.51 -14.30
CA GLU A 82 1.59 -12.09 -12.95
C GLU A 82 0.93 -10.79 -12.44
N THR A 83 0.34 -10.00 -13.33
CA THR A 83 -0.39 -8.75 -12.99
C THR A 83 -1.89 -8.96 -12.84
N GLN A 84 -2.39 -10.17 -13.09
CA GLN A 84 -3.80 -10.49 -12.92
C GLN A 84 -4.16 -10.44 -11.42
N VAL A 85 -5.17 -9.66 -11.09
CA VAL A 85 -5.77 -9.68 -9.75
C VAL A 85 -6.46 -11.02 -9.61
N PRO A 86 -6.19 -11.82 -8.55
CA PRO A 86 -6.90 -13.06 -8.32
C PRO A 86 -8.41 -12.79 -8.31
N GLU A 87 -9.17 -13.53 -9.10
CA GLU A 87 -10.63 -13.48 -8.99
C GLU A 87 -11.01 -14.09 -7.63
N ASP A 88 -11.71 -13.30 -6.81
CA ASP A 88 -12.28 -13.80 -5.55
C ASP A 88 -13.29 -14.91 -5.93
N GLU A 89 -12.96 -16.17 -5.63
CA GLU A 89 -13.96 -17.24 -5.65
C GLU A 89 -15.01 -16.91 -4.59
N GLU A 90 -16.18 -16.43 -5.02
CA GLU A 90 -17.36 -16.33 -4.17
C GLU A 90 -17.71 -17.75 -3.67
N GLU A 91 -17.27 -18.10 -2.45
CA GLU A 91 -17.84 -19.22 -1.72
C GLU A 91 -19.32 -18.89 -1.47
N GLU A 92 -20.19 -19.42 -2.33
CA GLU A 92 -21.63 -19.58 -2.14
C GLU A 92 -21.88 -20.24 -0.78
N ALA A 93 -22.05 -19.41 0.26
CA ALA A 93 -22.57 -19.84 1.54
C ALA A 93 -24.03 -20.23 1.35
N GLY A 94 -24.24 -21.52 1.07
CA GLY A 94 -25.53 -22.17 0.94
C GLY A 94 -26.49 -21.74 2.05
N ASN A 95 -27.56 -21.08 1.64
CA ASN A 95 -28.73 -20.83 2.47
C ASN A 95 -29.46 -22.15 2.72
N GLU A 96 -29.26 -22.76 3.89
CA GLU A 96 -30.14 -23.81 4.40
C GLU A 96 -30.14 -23.88 5.93
N GLY A 97 -31.31 -23.61 6.54
CA GLY A 97 -31.55 -23.91 7.95
C GLY A 97 -32.64 -23.12 8.64
N SER A 98 -33.91 -23.39 8.31
CA SER A 98 -35.08 -23.06 9.14
C SER A 98 -35.03 -23.82 10.47
N PHE A 99 -35.19 -23.12 11.60
CA PHE A 99 -35.81 -23.56 12.85
C PHE A 99 -36.26 -22.26 13.57
N GLY A 100 -37.51 -22.07 13.99
CA GLY A 100 -38.29 -22.95 14.85
C GLY A 100 -38.44 -22.24 16.19
#